data_AF-A0AAE1WGM7-F1
#
_entry.id   AF-A0AAE1WGM7-F1
#
_cell.length_a   1.000
_cell.length_b   1.000
_cell.length_c   1.000
_cell.angle_alpha   90.00
_cell.angle_beta   90.00
_cell.angle_gamma   90.00
#
_symmetry.space_group_name_H-M   'P 1'
#
loop_
_entity.id
_entity.type
_entity.pdbx_description
1 polymer ?
#
loop_
_entity_poly.entity_id
_entity_poly.type
_entity_poly.pdbx_seq_one_letter_code
_entity_poly.pdbx_strand_id
1 'polypeptide(L)'
;MGAGLSLVASGVGKPPYQDAITRECGTFDYARVCILLQYESTLPEHVVIIAPSAQGDVSHPIKIDIEYAWIPPKCTACKILGHSLEFCPNKKAPKRCVQVYVPKPIVKSYTEMVDKDNAEVVHTIDYAIPKTYPPSKM
;
A
#
# COMPACT_ATOMS: atom_id res chain seq x y z
N MET A 1 4.55 17.11 -29.62
CA MET A 1 5.48 17.36 -28.50
C MET A 1 6.88 17.34 -29.05
N GLY A 2 7.73 18.31 -28.70
CA GLY A 2 9.13 18.32 -29.17
C GLY A 2 9.93 17.14 -28.63
N ALA A 3 10.96 16.70 -29.38
CA ALA A 3 11.77 15.52 -29.03
C ALA A 3 12.45 15.64 -27.65
N GLY A 4 12.95 16.83 -27.31
CA GLY A 4 13.58 17.09 -26.00
C GLY A 4 12.60 16.96 -24.83
N LEU A 5 11.41 17.55 -24.93
CA LEU A 5 10.39 17.46 -23.87
C LEU A 5 9.89 16.03 -23.68
N SER A 6 9.69 15.31 -24.78
CA SER A 6 9.30 13.89 -24.72
C SER A 6 10.38 13.04 -24.06
N LEU A 7 11.66 13.31 -24.34
CA LEU A 7 12.79 12.61 -23.71
C LEU A 7 12.78 12.81 -22.19
N VAL A 8 12.70 14.06 -21.74
CA VAL A 8 12.69 14.37 -20.30
C VAL A 8 11.48 13.77 -19.61
N ALA A 9 10.28 13.99 -20.16
CA ALA A 9 9.04 13.51 -19.56
C ALA A 9 8.95 11.98 -19.52
N SER A 10 9.57 11.28 -20.48
CA SER A 10 9.65 9.81 -20.49
C SER A 10 10.42 9.24 -19.30
N GLY A 11 11.33 10.01 -18.70
CA GLY A 11 12.03 9.62 -17.47
C GLY A 11 11.12 9.59 -16.23
N VAL A 12 9.93 10.19 -16.30
CA VAL A 12 8.96 10.22 -15.21
C VAL A 12 7.78 9.30 -15.48
N GLY A 13 7.30 9.25 -16.72
CA GLY A 13 6.15 8.43 -17.12
C GLY A 13 5.80 8.61 -18.59
N LYS A 14 4.59 8.24 -19.00
CA LYS A 14 4.16 8.40 -20.40
C LYS A 14 3.58 9.81 -20.59
N PRO A 15 4.12 10.66 -21.47
CA PRO A 15 3.59 12.01 -21.67
C PRO A 15 2.53 12.04 -22.79
N PRO A 16 1.21 11.99 -22.50
CA PRO A 16 0.20 12.03 -23.56
C PRO A 16 0.07 13.41 -24.21
N TYR A 17 0.28 14.48 -23.44
CA TYR A 17 -0.02 15.86 -23.85
C TYR A 17 0.97 16.85 -23.23
N GLN A 18 1.24 17.92 -23.97
CA GLN A 18 1.96 19.10 -23.49
C GLN A 18 0.94 20.19 -23.15
N ASP A 19 1.26 21.04 -22.17
CA ASP A 19 0.46 22.22 -21.84
C ASP A 19 0.32 23.15 -23.06
N ALA A 20 -0.80 23.87 -23.17
CA ALA A 20 -1.06 24.78 -24.30
C ALA A 20 0.02 25.85 -24.43
N ILE A 21 0.48 26.41 -23.31
CA ILE A 21 1.51 27.43 -23.25
C ILE A 21 2.86 26.84 -23.71
N THR A 22 3.22 25.65 -23.20
CA THR A 22 4.42 24.92 -23.65
C THR A 22 4.35 24.60 -25.15
N ARG A 23 3.16 24.25 -25.67
CA ARG A 23 2.95 23.92 -27.08
C ARG A 23 3.18 25.10 -28.00
N GLU A 24 2.80 26.29 -27.57
CA GLU A 24 2.97 27.54 -28.32
C GLU A 24 4.43 28.02 -28.35
N CYS A 25 5.35 27.28 -27.71
CA CYS A 25 6.79 27.54 -27.73
C CYS A 25 7.12 28.96 -27.27
N GLY A 26 6.36 29.50 -26.32
CA GLY A 26 6.67 30.79 -25.73
C GLY A 26 7.98 30.74 -24.94
N THR A 27 8.56 31.90 -24.66
CA THR A 27 9.75 32.04 -23.82
C THR A 27 9.35 31.91 -22.35
N PHE A 28 9.76 30.82 -21.71
CA PHE A 28 9.51 30.56 -20.29
C PHE A 28 10.73 29.91 -19.64
N ASP A 29 10.89 30.14 -18.35
CA ASP A 29 11.96 29.51 -17.55
C ASP A 29 11.71 28.01 -17.28
N TYR A 30 10.53 27.50 -17.63
CA TYR A 30 10.12 26.12 -17.40
C TYR A 30 9.13 25.62 -18.47
N ALA A 31 9.01 24.30 -18.58
CA ALA A 31 8.05 23.64 -19.46
C ALA A 31 7.06 22.79 -18.67
N ARG A 32 5.78 22.84 -19.04
CA ARG A 32 4.71 22.03 -18.42
C ARG A 32 4.26 20.90 -19.35
N VAL A 33 4.18 19.69 -18.79
CA VAL A 33 3.76 18.48 -19.50
C VAL A 33 2.81 17.67 -18.61
N CYS A 34 1.76 17.10 -19.20
CA CYS A 34 0.91 16.14 -18.52
C CYS A 34 1.53 14.75 -18.64
N ILE A 35 1.58 14.00 -17.53
CA ILE A 35 2.21 12.68 -17.47
C ILE A 35 1.19 11.67 -16.96
N LEU A 36 1.05 10.56 -17.69
CA LEU A 36 0.32 9.38 -17.24
C LEU A 36 1.25 8.53 -16.38
N LEU A 37 0.77 8.26 -15.17
CA LEU A 37 1.48 7.51 -14.15
C LEU A 37 0.69 6.25 -13.79
N GLN A 38 1.41 5.20 -13.39
CA GLN A 38 0.83 4.00 -12.81
C GLN A 38 0.65 4.20 -11.29
N TYR A 39 -0.17 3.35 -10.66
CA TYR A 39 -0.43 3.46 -9.22
C TYR A 39 0.86 3.32 -8.39
N GLU A 40 1.73 2.39 -8.78
CA GLU A 40 3.01 2.12 -8.15
C GLU A 40 4.13 3.09 -8.57
N SER A 41 3.86 4.04 -9.48
CA SER A 41 4.88 4.99 -9.93
C SER A 41 5.39 5.86 -8.77
N THR A 42 6.70 6.02 -8.74
CA THR A 42 7.42 7.02 -7.94
C THR A 42 7.42 8.36 -8.67
N LEU A 43 7.46 9.44 -7.89
CA LEU A 43 7.49 10.81 -8.41
C LEU A 43 8.88 11.39 -8.11
N PRO A 44 9.82 11.33 -9.06
CA PRO A 44 11.15 11.86 -8.87
C PRO A 44 11.14 13.39 -8.80
N GLU A 45 11.94 13.96 -7.91
CA GLU A 45 12.15 15.42 -7.83
C GLU A 45 13.04 15.95 -8.98
N HIS A 46 13.77 15.06 -9.64
CA HIS A 46 14.62 15.41 -10.78
C HIS A 46 14.85 14.22 -11.71
N VAL A 47 15.15 14.51 -12.97
CA VAL A 47 15.61 13.52 -13.97
C VAL A 47 16.98 13.96 -14.48
N VAL A 48 17.85 12.99 -14.73
CA VAL A 48 19.14 13.22 -15.36
C VAL A 48 19.09 12.68 -16.79
N ILE A 49 19.32 13.54 -17.77
CA ILE A 49 19.42 13.15 -19.18
C ILE A 49 20.87 13.28 -19.65
N ILE A 50 21.27 12.44 -20.59
CA ILE A 50 22.56 12.57 -21.28
C ILE A 50 22.30 13.30 -22.58
N ALA A 51 22.74 14.55 -22.66
CA ALA A 51 22.62 15.33 -23.89
C ALA A 51 23.82 15.08 -24.80
N PRO A 52 23.60 14.80 -26.10
CA PRO A 52 24.70 14.69 -27.05
C PRO A 52 25.42 16.04 -27.17
N SER A 53 26.76 16.02 -27.12
CA SER A 53 27.56 17.21 -27.36
C SER A 53 27.40 17.69 -28.80
N ALA A 54 27.16 19.00 -28.98
CA ALA A 54 27.08 19.61 -30.31
C ALA A 54 28.40 19.52 -31.10
N GLN A 55 29.51 19.29 -30.39
CA GLN A 55 30.88 19.23 -30.95
C GLN A 55 31.41 17.78 -31.08
N GLY A 56 30.60 16.76 -30.77
CA GLY A 56 31.01 15.35 -30.88
C GLY A 56 31.91 14.85 -29.73
N ASP A 57 32.09 15.66 -28.68
CA ASP A 57 32.76 15.27 -27.43
C ASP A 57 31.85 14.39 -26.53
N VAL A 58 32.38 13.94 -25.40
CA VAL A 58 31.74 13.25 -24.27
C VAL A 58 30.41 13.92 -23.93
N SER A 59 29.34 13.14 -24.02
CA SER A 59 28.01 13.57 -23.60
C SER A 59 27.99 13.90 -22.10
N HIS A 60 27.44 15.04 -21.71
CA HIS A 60 27.37 15.46 -20.31
C HIS A 60 25.99 15.17 -19.71
N PRO A 61 25.93 14.73 -18.43
CA PRO A 61 24.67 14.60 -17.72
C PRO A 61 24.10 15.98 -17.39
N ILE A 62 22.82 16.19 -17.72
CA ILE A 62 22.06 17.38 -17.37
C ILE A 62 20.99 16.98 -16.37
N LYS A 63 21.02 17.58 -15.18
CA LYS A 63 19.97 17.44 -14.17
C LYS A 63 18.85 18.44 -14.48
N ILE A 64 17.62 17.93 -14.50
CA ILE A 64 16.40 18.72 -14.69
C ILE A 64 15.53 18.50 -13.47
N ASP A 65 15.25 19.56 -12.73
CA ASP A 65 14.36 19.52 -11.58
C ASP A 65 12.89 19.51 -12.03
N ILE A 66 12.05 18.81 -11.27
CA ILE A 66 10.64 18.56 -11.59
C ILE A 66 9.77 19.07 -10.44
N GLU A 67 8.80 19.91 -10.81
CA GLU A 67 7.76 20.36 -9.90
C GLU A 67 6.39 19.82 -10.33
N TYR A 68 5.62 19.36 -9.35
CA TYR A 68 4.29 18.80 -9.57
C TYR A 68 3.22 19.79 -9.09
N ALA A 69 2.52 20.42 -10.03
CA ALA A 69 1.42 21.34 -9.71
C ALA A 69 0.26 20.62 -8.98
N TRP A 70 0.05 19.33 -9.27
CA TRP A 70 -0.94 18.51 -8.61
C TRP A 70 -0.58 17.03 -8.66
N ILE A 71 -0.75 16.34 -7.53
CA ILE A 71 -0.55 14.91 -7.41
C ILE A 71 -1.89 14.28 -6.99
N PRO A 72 -2.49 13.40 -7.80
CA PRO A 72 -3.76 12.78 -7.46
C PRO A 72 -3.62 11.89 -6.21
N PRO A 73 -4.64 11.86 -5.32
CA PRO A 73 -4.63 10.93 -4.19
C PRO A 73 -4.65 9.47 -4.67
N LYS A 74 -3.92 8.62 -3.93
CA LYS A 74 -3.83 7.17 -4.16
C LYS A 74 -4.89 6.44 -3.32
N CYS A 75 -5.79 5.69 -3.96
CA CYS A 75 -6.75 4.86 -3.24
C CYS A 75 -6.18 3.46 -2.98
N THR A 76 -5.97 3.11 -1.71
CA THR A 76 -5.41 1.80 -1.31
C THR A 76 -6.41 0.64 -1.44
N ALA A 77 -7.71 0.91 -1.53
CA ALA A 77 -8.74 -0.13 -1.68
C ALA A 77 -8.86 -0.64 -3.11
N CYS A 78 -8.88 0.26 -4.11
CA CYS A 78 -9.07 -0.10 -5.52
C CYS A 78 -7.81 0.04 -6.37
N LYS A 79 -6.71 0.58 -5.81
CA LYS A 79 -5.43 0.82 -6.48
C LYS A 79 -5.52 1.75 -7.70
N ILE A 80 -6.38 2.76 -7.61
CA ILE A 80 -6.59 3.78 -8.66
C ILE A 80 -6.19 5.16 -8.12
N LEU A 81 -5.70 6.03 -9.01
CA LEU A 81 -5.41 7.44 -8.74
C LEU A 81 -6.66 8.31 -8.92
N GLY A 82 -6.81 9.35 -8.11
CA GLY A 82 -7.82 10.40 -8.29
C GLY A 82 -8.85 10.51 -7.16
N HIS A 83 -8.85 9.58 -6.21
CA HIS A 83 -9.65 9.68 -4.98
C HIS A 83 -8.92 9.02 -3.80
N SER A 84 -9.28 9.42 -2.57
CA SER A 84 -8.78 8.79 -1.35
C SER A 84 -9.60 7.55 -0.98
N LEU A 85 -9.13 6.77 -0.01
CA LEU A 85 -9.86 5.61 0.52
C LEU A 85 -11.27 5.98 1.04
N GLU A 86 -11.45 7.19 1.55
CA GLU A 86 -12.71 7.67 2.12
C GLU A 86 -13.80 7.81 1.07
N PHE A 87 -13.43 8.25 -0.13
CA PHE A 87 -14.33 8.47 -1.27
C PHE A 87 -14.33 7.29 -2.26
N CYS A 88 -13.82 6.12 -1.86
CA CYS A 88 -13.73 4.97 -2.74
C CYS A 88 -15.08 4.28 -2.96
N PRO A 89 -15.59 4.18 -4.20
CA PRO A 89 -16.84 3.48 -4.49
C PRO A 89 -16.74 1.96 -4.24
N ASN A 90 -15.52 1.42 -4.26
CA ASN A 90 -15.24 0.01 -4.04
C ASN A 90 -14.79 -0.32 -2.60
N LYS A 91 -15.06 0.59 -1.64
CA LYS A 91 -14.69 0.38 -0.23
C LYS A 91 -15.43 -0.85 0.32
N LYS A 92 -14.70 -1.97 0.48
CA LYS A 92 -15.24 -3.14 1.18
C LYS A 92 -15.49 -2.75 2.63
N ALA A 93 -16.68 -3.05 3.15
CA ALA A 93 -16.97 -2.90 4.58
C ALA A 93 -15.88 -3.65 5.39
N PRO A 94 -15.42 -3.10 6.52
CA PRO A 94 -14.43 -3.79 7.34
C PRO A 94 -14.96 -5.18 7.67
N LYS A 95 -14.17 -6.21 7.36
CA LYS A 95 -14.48 -7.57 7.81
C LYS A 95 -14.51 -7.50 9.33
N ARG A 96 -15.68 -7.68 9.94
CA ARG A 96 -15.78 -7.86 11.39
C ARG A 96 -14.91 -9.06 11.74
N CYS A 97 -13.84 -8.84 12.49
CA CYS A 97 -13.10 -9.93 13.08
C CYS A 97 -14.02 -10.57 14.12
N VAL A 98 -14.67 -11.68 13.77
CA VAL A 98 -15.36 -12.51 14.76
C VAL A 98 -14.26 -13.05 15.67
N GLN A 99 -14.28 -12.66 16.94
CA GLN A 99 -13.44 -13.27 17.96
C GLN A 99 -13.91 -14.71 18.13
N VAL A 100 -13.30 -15.64 17.40
CA VAL A 100 -13.55 -17.07 17.58
C VAL A 100 -12.87 -17.47 18.88
N TYR A 101 -13.66 -17.74 19.91
CA TYR A 101 -13.15 -18.33 21.14
C TYR A 101 -12.63 -19.74 20.84
N VAL A 102 -11.32 -19.93 20.98
CA VAL A 102 -10.68 -21.25 20.93
C VAL A 102 -10.67 -21.80 22.37
N PRO A 103 -11.42 -22.88 22.67
CA PRO A 103 -11.36 -23.50 24.00
C PRO A 103 -9.94 -23.95 24.31
N LYS A 104 -9.44 -23.66 25.51
CA LYS A 104 -8.16 -24.19 25.97
C LYS A 104 -8.28 -25.73 26.02
N PRO A 105 -7.29 -26.49 25.53
CA PRO A 105 -7.30 -27.93 25.63
C PRO A 105 -7.34 -28.34 27.11
N ILE A 106 -8.28 -29.23 27.45
CA ILE A 106 -8.43 -29.75 28.80
C ILE A 106 -7.22 -30.65 29.07
N VAL A 107 -6.34 -30.23 29.97
CA VAL A 107 -5.24 -31.06 30.47
C VAL A 107 -5.82 -32.05 31.47
N LYS A 108 -5.72 -33.35 31.19
CA LYS A 108 -6.07 -34.39 32.16
C LYS A 108 -4.95 -34.46 33.21
N SER A 109 -5.21 -34.01 34.43
CA SER A 109 -4.33 -34.29 35.57
C SER A 109 -4.90 -35.44 36.39
N TYR A 110 -4.13 -36.51 36.53
CA TYR A 110 -4.47 -37.67 37.37
C TYR A 110 -3.97 -37.42 38.79
N THR A 111 -4.75 -37.77 39.81
CA THR A 111 -4.27 -37.85 41.19
C THR A 111 -4.55 -39.26 41.71
N GLU A 112 -3.50 -39.96 42.11
CA GLU A 112 -3.59 -41.30 42.69
C GLU A 112 -3.80 -41.17 44.20
N MET A 113 -4.88 -41.74 44.73
CA MET A 113 -5.05 -41.97 46.16
C MET A 113 -4.79 -43.45 46.42
N VAL A 114 -3.87 -43.77 47.32
CA VAL A 114 -3.52 -45.15 47.68
C VAL A 114 -4.26 -45.51 48.96
N ASP A 115 -5.33 -46.29 48.85
CA ASP A 115 -5.93 -46.99 50.00
C ASP A 115 -5.18 -48.31 50.24
N LYS A 116 -4.76 -48.55 51.48
CA LYS A 116 -3.82 -49.63 51.80
C LYS A 116 -4.41 -51.04 51.91
N ASP A 117 -5.72 -51.23 51.80
CA ASP A 117 -6.32 -52.53 52.15
C ASP A 117 -7.40 -53.07 51.21
N ASN A 118 -7.59 -52.52 50.00
CA ASN A 118 -8.36 -53.24 48.96
C ASN A 118 -8.03 -52.77 47.55
N ALA A 119 -7.83 -53.71 46.63
CA ALA A 119 -7.41 -53.44 45.25
C ALA A 119 -8.60 -53.02 44.37
N GLU A 120 -9.00 -51.74 44.43
CA GLU A 120 -9.83 -51.14 43.39
C GLU A 120 -9.45 -49.66 43.19
N VAL A 121 -8.94 -49.33 42.00
CA VAL A 121 -8.51 -47.96 41.66
C VAL A 121 -9.72 -47.21 41.10
N VAL A 122 -10.24 -46.23 41.86
CA VAL A 122 -11.33 -45.35 41.41
C VAL A 122 -10.74 -44.09 40.78
N HIS A 123 -10.84 -43.96 39.45
CA HIS A 123 -10.52 -42.71 38.75
C HIS A 123 -11.73 -41.77 38.75
N THR A 124 -11.66 -40.64 39.45
CA THR A 124 -12.66 -39.56 39.34
C THR A 124 -12.21 -38.52 38.30
N ILE A 125 -13.16 -38.01 37.50
CA ILE A 125 -12.93 -36.93 36.54
C ILE A 125 -13.78 -35.74 36.97
N ASP A 126 -13.14 -34.68 37.45
CA ASP A 126 -13.83 -33.44 37.79
C ASP A 126 -13.94 -32.54 36.56
N TYR A 127 -15.17 -32.32 36.09
CA TYR A 127 -15.45 -31.38 35.00
C TYR A 127 -15.83 -30.01 35.57
N ALA A 128 -14.94 -29.02 35.47
CA ALA A 128 -15.28 -27.62 35.72
C ALA A 128 -15.91 -27.00 34.46
N ILE A 129 -17.23 -26.84 34.43
CA ILE A 129 -17.95 -26.13 33.36
C ILE A 129 -17.82 -24.61 33.60
N PRO A 130 -17.17 -23.83 32.72
CA PRO A 130 -17.11 -22.38 32.89
C PRO A 130 -18.51 -21.78 32.72
N LYS A 131 -18.95 -20.96 33.69
CA LYS A 131 -20.21 -20.20 33.58
C LYS A 131 -20.10 -19.23 32.41
N THR A 132 -20.85 -19.45 31.34
CA THR A 132 -20.95 -18.53 30.22
C THR A 132 -21.79 -17.32 30.64
N TYR A 133 -21.27 -16.10 30.46
CA TYR A 133 -22.06 -14.87 30.59
C TYR A 133 -22.31 -14.30 29.18
N PRO A 134 -23.56 -13.90 28.85
CA PRO A 134 -23.86 -13.34 27.54
C PRO A 134 -23.14 -12.00 27.33
N PRO A 135 -22.77 -11.65 26.08
CA PRO A 135 -22.12 -10.38 25.79
C PRO A 135 -23.08 -9.23 26.10
N SER A 136 -22.64 -8.29 26.94
CA SER A 136 -23.31 -7.03 27.21
C SER A 136 -23.51 -6.26 25.91
N LYS A 137 -24.78 -5.98 25.56
CA LYS A 137 -25.13 -5.16 24.40
C LYS A 137 -24.61 -3.72 24.59
N MET A 138 -23.99 -3.16 23.54
CA MET A 138 -23.86 -1.71 23.35
C MET A 138 -24.91 -1.25 22.34
#